data_AF-A0A7J7IPX5-F1
#
_entry.id   AF-A0A7J7IPX5-F1
#
_cell.length_a   1.000
_cell.length_b   1.000
_cell.length_c   1.000
_cell.angle_alpha   90.00
_cell.angle_beta   90.00
_cell.angle_gamma   90.00
#
_symmetry.space_group_name_H-M   'P 1'
#
loop_
_entity.id
_entity.type
_entity.pdbx_description
1 polymer ?
#
loop_
_entity_poly.entity_id
_entity_poly.type
_entity_poly.pdbx_seq_one_letter_code
_entity_poly.pdbx_strand_id
1 'polypeptide(L)'
;MTAPLSFIRWAGLVGRSLSGLRPLEVRAVTSSTHLTGASVALTTPALCRHWSNRSEKGSAGGSARVYVSSGDIDWSQPYPVGYPVGLRPDPDAVGKLIAAYRQLLERVQTLAPESAYRRNVESLTRHRLDVTEANKTDRKALEESIGAGLVEELLAAAYDELDLIEQMEQWKPWEGQDNRTIPLHVID
;
A
#
# COMPACT_ATOMS: atom_id res chain seq x y z
N MET A 1 -57.88 20.46 22.38
CA MET A 1 -57.63 21.14 21.10
C MET A 1 -56.39 20.48 20.49
N THR A 2 -56.55 19.45 19.65
CA THR A 2 -56.90 19.48 18.20
C THR A 2 -55.72 19.89 17.32
N ALA A 3 -55.33 19.00 16.40
CA ALA A 3 -54.13 19.13 15.57
C ALA A 3 -54.46 19.48 14.09
N PRO A 4 -53.93 18.83 13.03
CA PRO A 4 -53.11 19.55 12.06
C PRO A 4 -53.68 19.59 10.62
N LEU A 5 -53.03 20.36 9.75
CA LEU A 5 -53.24 20.38 8.29
C LEU A 5 -51.86 20.39 7.59
N SER A 6 -51.51 19.39 6.78
CA SER A 6 -51.95 19.13 5.38
C SER A 6 -51.25 20.08 4.39
N PHE A 7 -50.24 19.65 3.62
CA PHE A 7 -50.26 18.67 2.51
C PHE A 7 -51.00 19.18 1.26
N ILE A 8 -50.24 19.51 0.21
CA ILE A 8 -50.70 19.63 -1.18
C ILE A 8 -49.66 18.97 -2.11
N ARG A 9 -50.15 18.36 -3.20
CA ARG A 9 -49.40 17.53 -4.16
C ARG A 9 -50.11 17.63 -5.52
N TRP A 10 -49.38 17.87 -6.62
CA TRP A 10 -49.66 17.53 -8.05
C TRP A 10 -48.56 18.19 -8.93
N ALA A 11 -48.09 17.72 -10.10
CA ALA A 11 -48.49 16.75 -11.15
C ALA A 11 -49.12 17.35 -12.43
N GLY A 12 -48.68 16.87 -13.61
CA GLY A 12 -49.00 17.39 -14.97
C GLY A 12 -47.84 18.22 -15.59
N LEU A 13 -47.09 17.88 -16.67
CA LEU A 13 -47.12 16.86 -17.75
C LEU A 13 -47.80 17.31 -19.08
N VAL A 14 -47.10 17.09 -20.21
CA VAL A 14 -47.47 17.34 -21.65
C VAL A 14 -47.40 18.81 -22.13
N GLY A 15 -46.86 19.20 -23.30
CA GLY A 15 -46.08 18.47 -24.34
C GLY A 15 -46.39 18.91 -25.80
N ARG A 16 -45.37 19.25 -26.61
CA ARG A 16 -45.33 19.36 -28.11
C ARG A 16 -43.88 19.74 -28.53
N SER A 17 -43.21 19.28 -29.62
CA SER A 17 -43.58 18.64 -30.90
C SER A 17 -44.14 19.61 -31.97
N LEU A 18 -43.68 19.67 -33.24
CA LEU A 18 -42.70 18.87 -34.02
C LEU A 18 -41.47 19.78 -34.41
N SER A 19 -40.70 19.71 -35.52
CA SER A 19 -40.56 18.83 -36.73
C SER A 19 -39.25 19.12 -37.51
N GLY A 20 -38.61 18.08 -38.08
CA GLY A 20 -37.70 18.19 -39.26
C GLY A 20 -36.18 18.08 -38.99
N LEU A 21 -35.35 17.48 -39.86
CA LEU A 21 -35.61 16.71 -41.10
C LEU A 21 -34.64 15.50 -41.21
N ARG A 22 -34.82 14.64 -42.23
CA ARG A 22 -34.21 13.29 -42.35
C ARG A 22 -32.93 13.26 -43.24
N PRO A 23 -32.52 12.15 -43.92
CA PRO A 23 -31.33 11.40 -43.48
C PRO A 23 -30.29 11.18 -44.61
N LEU A 24 -29.24 10.41 -44.33
CA LEU A 24 -28.64 9.53 -45.32
C LEU A 24 -28.45 8.12 -44.73
N GLU A 25 -28.43 7.13 -45.61
CA GLU A 25 -28.67 5.71 -45.30
C GLU A 25 -27.66 4.83 -46.07
N VAL A 26 -27.47 3.59 -45.61
CA VAL A 26 -26.68 2.50 -46.23
C VAL A 26 -25.17 2.80 -46.44
N ARG A 27 -24.28 1.80 -46.52
CA ARG A 27 -24.47 0.37 -46.80
C ARG A 27 -23.41 -0.49 -46.09
N ALA A 28 -23.79 -1.66 -45.62
CA ALA A 28 -22.83 -2.72 -45.29
C ALA A 28 -22.39 -3.44 -46.57
N VAL A 29 -21.11 -3.86 -46.64
CA VAL A 29 -20.58 -4.76 -47.66
C VAL A 29 -19.75 -5.83 -46.98
N THR A 30 -19.99 -7.08 -47.38
CA THR A 30 -19.31 -8.29 -46.88
C THR A 30 -18.59 -8.97 -48.03
N SER A 31 -17.29 -9.28 -47.91
CA SER A 31 -16.76 -10.60 -48.33
C SER A 31 -15.28 -10.83 -48.02
N SER A 32 -15.02 -12.07 -47.62
CA SER A 32 -13.79 -12.87 -47.67
C SER A 32 -13.16 -12.89 -49.11
N THR A 33 -11.91 -13.32 -49.41
CA THR A 33 -10.90 -14.14 -48.69
C THR A 33 -9.47 -14.06 -49.30
N HIS A 34 -8.47 -14.58 -48.57
CA HIS A 34 -7.22 -15.26 -49.00
C HIS A 34 -6.00 -14.51 -49.62
N LEU A 35 -4.87 -14.62 -48.90
CA LEU A 35 -3.48 -14.99 -49.34
C LEU A 35 -2.75 -14.10 -50.38
N THR A 36 -1.41 -13.95 -50.41
CA THR A 36 -0.26 -14.51 -49.65
C THR A 36 0.91 -13.51 -49.70
N GLY A 37 1.81 -13.42 -48.71
CA GLY A 37 3.00 -12.55 -48.83
C GLY A 37 3.95 -12.52 -47.62
N ALA A 38 5.19 -12.94 -47.83
CA ALA A 38 6.28 -13.15 -46.86
C ALA A 38 6.55 -12.09 -45.77
N SER A 39 6.80 -12.63 -44.57
CA SER A 39 7.63 -12.17 -43.44
C SER A 39 8.53 -10.92 -43.58
N VAL A 40 8.42 -10.03 -42.59
CA VAL A 40 9.59 -9.55 -41.82
C VAL A 40 9.29 -9.70 -40.33
N ALA A 41 9.88 -10.71 -39.69
CA ALA A 41 9.70 -10.95 -38.26
C ALA A 41 10.69 -10.10 -37.44
N LEU A 42 10.25 -8.90 -37.02
CA LEU A 42 10.98 -8.13 -36.01
C LEU A 42 10.77 -8.79 -34.64
N THR A 43 11.74 -9.63 -34.25
CA THR A 43 11.79 -10.28 -32.94
C THR A 43 12.01 -9.27 -31.82
N THR A 44 10.93 -8.79 -31.21
CA THR A 44 11.00 -8.12 -29.92
C THR A 44 11.56 -9.09 -28.87
N PRO A 45 12.61 -8.72 -28.11
CA PRO A 45 13.25 -9.64 -27.17
C PRO A 45 12.30 -9.97 -26.01
N ALA A 46 11.92 -11.24 -25.90
CA ALA A 46 10.95 -11.74 -24.93
C ALA A 46 11.52 -11.87 -23.49
N LEU A 47 12.18 -10.82 -22.99
CA LEU A 47 12.90 -10.80 -21.71
C LEU A 47 12.37 -9.81 -20.67
N CYS A 48 11.43 -8.92 -21.02
CA CYS A 48 11.02 -7.79 -20.17
C CYS A 48 9.54 -7.80 -19.71
N ARG A 49 8.86 -8.97 -19.64
CA ARG A 49 7.51 -9.11 -19.04
C ARG A 49 7.27 -10.43 -18.30
N HIS A 50 8.12 -10.77 -17.33
CA HIS A 50 7.84 -11.87 -16.38
C HIS A 50 8.47 -11.63 -14.98
N TRP A 51 8.17 -10.49 -14.37
CA TRP A 51 8.62 -10.17 -13.00
C TRP A 51 7.49 -9.53 -12.19
N SER A 52 6.50 -10.37 -11.83
CA SER A 52 5.37 -9.98 -10.98
C SER A 52 4.86 -11.09 -10.05
N ASN A 53 5.44 -12.30 -10.10
CA ASN A 53 5.07 -13.40 -9.20
C ASN A 53 6.17 -14.48 -9.15
N ARG A 54 7.33 -14.14 -8.55
CA ARG A 54 8.32 -15.13 -8.14
C ARG A 54 8.32 -15.24 -6.62
N SER A 55 7.61 -16.24 -6.10
CA SER A 55 7.82 -16.72 -4.74
C SER A 55 9.20 -17.39 -4.68
N GLU A 56 10.17 -16.71 -4.06
CA GLU A 56 11.52 -17.24 -3.91
C GLU A 56 11.55 -18.25 -2.76
N LYS A 57 11.49 -19.53 -3.12
CA LYS A 57 11.61 -20.64 -2.19
C LYS A 57 13.05 -20.80 -1.72
N GLY A 58 13.40 -20.11 -0.64
CA GLY A 58 14.54 -20.40 0.24
C GLY A 58 15.92 -20.34 -0.43
N SER A 59 16.57 -19.19 -0.37
CA SER A 59 18.03 -19.08 -0.47
C SER A 59 18.52 -17.99 0.49
N ALA A 60 19.65 -18.24 1.15
CA ALA A 60 20.20 -17.35 2.19
C ALA A 60 20.97 -16.17 1.59
N GLY A 61 20.29 -15.33 0.81
CA GLY A 61 20.79 -14.05 0.31
C GLY A 61 19.83 -12.94 0.68
N GLY A 62 20.31 -11.91 1.39
CA GLY A 62 19.50 -10.77 1.82
C GLY A 62 19.03 -9.92 0.64
N SER A 63 17.85 -10.26 0.09
CA SER A 63 17.16 -9.42 -0.89
C SER A 63 16.62 -8.18 -0.18
N ALA A 64 17.43 -7.11 -0.14
CA ALA A 64 17.04 -5.85 0.47
C ALA A 64 15.73 -5.36 -0.17
N ARG A 65 14.68 -5.23 0.64
CA ARG A 65 13.34 -4.84 0.19
C ARG A 65 13.35 -3.37 -0.23
N VAL A 66 13.78 -3.10 -1.47
CA VAL A 66 13.84 -1.72 -1.98
C VAL A 66 12.41 -1.18 -2.05
N TYR A 67 12.14 -0.12 -1.28
CA TYR A 67 10.84 0.56 -1.22
C TYR A 67 10.59 1.43 -2.48
N VAL A 68 10.61 0.76 -3.63
CA VAL A 68 10.20 1.28 -4.94
C VAL A 68 8.68 1.26 -4.99
N SER A 69 8.07 2.44 -4.86
CA SER A 69 6.71 2.67 -5.37
C SER A 69 6.70 2.24 -6.85
N SER A 70 5.80 1.32 -7.21
CA SER A 70 5.99 0.36 -8.31
C SER A 70 5.83 0.92 -9.73
N GLY A 71 5.99 2.24 -9.90
CA GLY A 71 6.07 2.91 -11.19
C GLY A 71 7.51 3.26 -11.58
N ASP A 72 7.68 3.61 -12.85
CA ASP A 72 8.89 4.27 -13.34
C ASP A 72 9.08 5.64 -12.67
N ILE A 73 10.31 6.15 -12.66
CA ILE A 73 10.62 7.45 -12.07
C ILE A 73 10.11 8.55 -13.02
N ASP A 74 8.93 9.11 -12.75
CA ASP A 74 8.37 10.25 -13.50
C ASP A 74 9.10 11.55 -13.14
N TRP A 75 10.30 11.72 -13.72
CA TRP A 75 11.12 12.92 -13.59
C TRP A 75 10.47 14.21 -14.15
N SER A 76 9.25 14.14 -14.72
CA SER A 76 8.51 15.33 -15.16
C SER A 76 7.73 16.02 -14.02
N GLN A 77 7.46 15.30 -12.91
CA GLN A 77 6.84 15.90 -11.73
C GLN A 77 7.86 16.67 -10.88
N PRO A 78 7.51 17.83 -10.31
CA PRO A 78 8.33 18.47 -9.30
C PRO A 78 8.25 17.67 -7.99
N TYR A 79 9.24 16.79 -7.76
CA TYR A 79 9.36 16.08 -6.49
C TYR A 79 9.45 17.08 -5.31
N PRO A 80 8.86 16.75 -4.14
CA PRO A 80 9.00 17.59 -2.95
C PRO A 80 10.48 17.69 -2.55
N VAL A 81 11.05 18.88 -2.69
CA VAL A 81 12.45 19.14 -2.31
C VAL A 81 12.64 18.95 -0.81
N GLY A 82 13.71 18.24 -0.42
CA GLY A 82 13.98 17.84 0.97
C GLY A 82 13.67 16.38 1.29
N TYR A 83 13.20 15.58 0.33
CA TYR A 83 12.97 14.14 0.52
C TYR A 83 14.27 13.32 0.63
N PRO A 84 14.36 12.27 1.48
CA PRO A 84 15.54 11.41 1.58
C PRO A 84 15.92 10.71 0.28
N VAL A 85 17.22 10.62 -0.01
CA VAL A 85 17.74 9.95 -1.22
C VAL A 85 17.48 8.44 -1.15
N GLY A 86 16.88 7.90 -2.20
CA GLY A 86 16.57 6.47 -2.34
C GLY A 86 15.16 6.08 -1.89
N LEU A 87 14.52 6.89 -1.05
CA LEU A 87 13.11 6.76 -0.73
C LEU A 87 12.27 7.49 -1.79
N ARG A 88 11.12 6.91 -2.18
CA ARG A 88 10.18 7.55 -3.12
C ARG A 88 8.87 7.88 -2.40
N PRO A 89 8.24 9.03 -2.67
CA PRO A 89 6.87 9.26 -2.25
C PRO A 89 5.93 8.19 -2.83
N ASP A 90 4.97 7.72 -2.04
CA ASP A 90 3.96 6.73 -2.45
C ASP A 90 2.55 7.25 -2.08
N PRO A 91 1.65 7.49 -3.05
CA PRO A 91 0.33 8.07 -2.78
C PRO A 91 -0.59 7.13 -1.98
N ASP A 92 -0.24 5.86 -1.84
CA ASP A 92 -0.97 4.85 -1.06
C ASP A 92 -0.17 4.38 0.19
N ALA A 93 0.87 5.12 0.59
CA ALA A 93 1.71 4.79 1.75
C ALA A 93 0.88 4.55 3.02
N VAL A 94 -0.13 5.39 3.28
CA VAL A 94 -1.00 5.29 4.48
C VAL A 94 -1.85 4.02 4.44
N GLY A 95 -2.38 3.64 3.28
CA GLY A 95 -3.16 2.40 3.11
C GLY A 95 -2.30 1.15 3.37
N LYS A 96 -1.10 1.14 2.81
CA LYS A 96 -0.09 0.09 3.02
C LYS A 96 0.37 0.02 4.48
N LEU A 97 0.52 1.16 5.16
CA LEU A 97 0.93 1.24 6.56
C LEU A 97 -0.10 0.61 7.50
N ILE A 98 -1.40 0.87 7.29
CA ILE A 98 -2.50 0.24 8.03
C ILE A 98 -2.49 -1.28 7.82
N ALA A 99 -2.27 -1.74 6.59
CA ALA A 99 -2.18 -3.17 6.29
C ALA A 99 -0.96 -3.83 6.97
N ALA A 100 0.21 -3.20 6.89
CA ALA A 100 1.45 -3.67 7.52
C ALA A 100 1.31 -3.77 9.05
N TYR A 101 0.80 -2.73 9.73
CA TYR A 101 0.60 -2.76 11.18
C TYR A 101 -0.42 -3.81 11.64
N ARG A 102 -1.48 -4.07 10.86
CA ARG A 102 -2.44 -5.14 11.16
C ARG A 102 -1.78 -6.53 11.02
N GLN A 103 -1.06 -6.78 9.92
CA GLN A 103 -0.28 -8.00 9.74
C GLN A 103 0.77 -8.18 10.86
N LEU A 104 1.40 -7.09 11.31
CA LEU A 104 2.39 -7.10 12.38
C LEU A 104 1.75 -7.48 13.73
N LEU A 105 0.58 -6.93 14.07
CA LEU A 105 -0.19 -7.33 15.25
C LEU A 105 -0.71 -8.76 15.20
N GLU A 106 -0.89 -9.35 14.01
CA GLU A 106 -1.15 -10.79 13.84
C GLU A 106 0.13 -11.62 14.06
N ARG A 107 1.24 -11.28 13.38
CA ARG A 107 2.50 -12.03 13.47
C ARG A 107 3.12 -12.03 14.87
N VAL A 108 3.07 -10.91 15.59
CA VAL A 108 3.62 -10.82 16.97
C VAL A 108 2.93 -11.79 17.94
N GLN A 109 1.74 -12.30 17.62
CA GLN A 109 1.05 -13.28 18.46
C GLN A 109 1.72 -14.67 18.49
N THR A 110 2.60 -15.01 17.54
CA THR A 110 3.39 -16.26 17.58
C THR A 110 4.48 -16.23 18.65
N LEU A 111 4.96 -15.03 19.01
CA LEU A 111 6.04 -14.83 19.98
C LEU A 111 5.54 -14.97 21.42
N ALA A 112 6.42 -15.37 22.34
CA ALA A 112 6.03 -15.65 23.72
C ALA A 112 5.53 -14.37 24.47
N PRO A 113 4.36 -14.41 25.14
CA PRO A 113 3.71 -13.23 25.74
C PRO A 113 4.50 -12.57 26.89
N GLU A 114 5.33 -13.34 27.59
CA GLU A 114 6.22 -12.85 28.63
C GLU A 114 7.39 -12.03 28.07
N SER A 115 7.76 -12.21 26.80
CA SER A 115 8.91 -11.53 26.21
C SER A 115 8.72 -10.00 26.20
N ALA A 116 9.76 -9.27 26.61
CA ALA A 116 9.71 -7.80 26.65
C ALA A 116 9.57 -7.21 25.24
N TYR A 117 10.21 -7.84 24.24
CA TYR A 117 10.11 -7.49 22.83
C TYR A 117 8.64 -7.48 22.35
N ARG A 118 7.91 -8.60 22.49
CA ARG A 118 6.50 -8.69 22.11
C ARG A 118 5.65 -7.59 22.75
N ARG A 119 5.79 -7.37 24.06
CA ARG A 119 5.00 -6.36 24.79
C ARG A 119 5.27 -4.93 24.30
N ASN A 120 6.53 -4.60 24.01
CA ASN A 120 6.92 -3.30 23.49
C ASN A 120 6.40 -3.08 22.06
N VAL A 121 6.57 -4.07 21.17
CA VAL A 121 6.12 -4.00 19.77
C VAL A 121 4.59 -3.95 19.67
N GLU A 122 3.86 -4.77 20.44
CA GLU A 122 2.40 -4.69 20.50
C GLU A 122 1.92 -3.29 20.93
N SER A 123 2.55 -2.70 21.96
CA SER A 123 2.17 -1.37 22.46
C SER A 123 2.45 -0.27 21.45
N LEU A 124 3.63 -0.29 20.83
CA LEU A 124 4.06 0.71 19.85
C LEU A 124 3.21 0.64 18.56
N THR A 125 2.96 -0.58 18.07
CA THR A 125 2.17 -0.78 16.84
C THR A 125 0.70 -0.47 17.04
N ARG A 126 0.09 -0.78 18.19
CA ARG A 126 -1.29 -0.34 18.51
C ARG A 126 -1.39 1.19 18.47
N HIS A 127 -0.53 1.88 19.21
CA HIS A 127 -0.54 3.35 19.25
C HIS A 127 -0.34 3.98 17.86
N ARG A 128 0.63 3.49 17.07
CA ARG A 128 0.85 3.98 15.70
C ARG A 128 -0.32 3.67 14.77
N LEU A 129 -0.95 2.50 14.91
CA LEU A 129 -2.16 2.14 14.14
C LEU A 129 -3.33 3.08 14.49
N ASP A 130 -3.59 3.34 15.77
CA ASP A 130 -4.67 4.23 16.20
C ASP A 130 -4.50 5.65 15.63
N VAL A 131 -3.27 6.20 15.70
CA VAL A 131 -2.94 7.54 15.14
C VAL A 131 -3.00 7.55 13.61
N THR A 132 -2.57 6.47 12.96
CA THR A 132 -2.69 6.29 11.50
C THR A 132 -4.15 6.19 11.08
N GLU A 133 -5.00 5.53 11.86
CA GLU A 133 -6.42 5.37 11.56
C GLU A 133 -7.25 6.62 11.86
N ALA A 134 -6.81 7.49 12.78
CA ALA A 134 -7.41 8.81 12.98
C ALA A 134 -7.10 9.78 11.83
N ASN A 135 -5.86 9.76 11.30
CA ASN A 135 -5.36 10.78 10.37
C ASN A 135 -5.29 10.32 8.89
N LYS A 136 -6.13 9.38 8.48
CA LYS A 136 -6.10 8.75 7.12
C LYS A 136 -6.09 9.71 5.93
N THR A 137 -6.62 10.93 6.10
CA THR A 137 -6.75 11.95 5.04
C THR A 137 -5.69 13.05 5.10
N ASP A 138 -5.05 13.26 6.26
CA ASP A 138 -4.02 14.29 6.42
C ASP A 138 -2.67 13.64 6.77
N ARG A 139 -1.86 13.45 5.73
CA ARG A 139 -0.53 12.85 5.83
C ARG A 139 0.41 13.65 6.74
N LYS A 140 0.28 14.98 6.76
CA LYS A 140 1.19 15.86 7.51
C LYS A 140 0.83 15.88 9.00
N ALA A 141 -0.46 15.91 9.33
CA ALA A 141 -0.92 15.73 10.71
C ALA A 141 -0.55 14.33 11.25
N LEU A 142 -0.56 13.29 10.41
CA LEU A 142 -0.11 11.94 10.75
C LEU A 142 1.41 11.90 11.05
N GLU A 143 2.24 12.49 10.18
CA GLU A 143 3.70 12.60 10.39
C GLU A 143 4.03 13.37 11.68
N GLU A 144 3.36 14.51 11.92
CA GLU A 144 3.56 15.35 13.11
C GLU A 144 3.07 14.68 14.41
N SER A 145 1.99 13.90 14.36
CA SER A 145 1.44 13.24 15.56
C SER A 145 2.12 11.91 15.93
N ILE A 146 2.74 11.21 14.97
CA ILE A 146 3.62 10.06 15.25
C ILE A 146 5.05 10.52 15.59
N GLY A 147 5.52 11.65 15.04
CA GLY A 147 6.77 12.29 15.42
C GLY A 147 8.04 11.49 15.11
N ALA A 148 7.98 10.55 14.15
CA ALA A 148 9.04 9.57 13.90
C ALA A 148 9.37 9.38 12.42
N GLY A 149 9.45 10.49 11.66
CA GLY A 149 9.82 10.51 10.25
C GLY A 149 8.63 10.61 9.29
N LEU A 150 8.90 10.36 8.01
CA LEU A 150 7.93 10.37 6.92
C LEU A 150 7.11 9.08 6.91
N VAL A 151 5.90 9.10 6.33
CA VAL A 151 5.02 7.90 6.26
C VAL A 151 5.71 6.73 5.56
N GLU A 152 6.48 7.01 4.51
CA GLU A 152 7.23 6.01 3.75
C GLU A 152 8.43 5.42 4.54
N GLU A 153 8.99 6.15 5.51
CA GLU A 153 10.00 5.63 6.46
C GLU A 153 9.34 4.75 7.53
N LEU A 154 8.16 5.15 8.03
CA LEU A 154 7.35 4.34 8.94
C LEU A 154 6.88 3.04 8.28
N LEU A 155 6.60 3.07 6.98
CA LEU A 155 6.23 1.89 6.18
C LEU A 155 7.42 0.96 5.98
N ALA A 156 8.59 1.50 5.66
CA ALA A 156 9.83 0.73 5.59
C ALA A 156 10.12 0.02 6.92
N ALA A 157 10.10 0.76 8.04
CA ALA A 157 10.29 0.20 9.37
C ALA A 157 9.25 -0.86 9.75
N ALA A 158 7.98 -0.71 9.34
CA ALA A 158 6.94 -1.72 9.58
C ALA A 158 7.19 -3.04 8.82
N TYR A 159 7.75 -2.95 7.61
CA TYR A 159 8.13 -4.11 6.81
C TYR A 159 9.44 -4.76 7.29
N ASP A 160 10.41 -3.97 7.73
CA ASP A 160 11.66 -4.48 8.32
C ASP A 160 11.38 -5.17 9.67
N GLU A 161 10.44 -4.65 10.47
CA GLU A 161 9.99 -5.27 11.74
C GLU A 161 9.25 -6.62 11.49
N LEU A 162 8.49 -6.73 10.40
CA LEU A 162 7.87 -8.00 9.98
C LEU A 162 8.92 -9.08 9.65
N ASP A 163 10.00 -8.70 8.95
CA ASP A 163 11.12 -9.59 8.63
C ASP A 163 12.00 -9.87 9.86
N LEU A 164 12.04 -8.97 10.83
CA LEU A 164 12.69 -9.17 12.13
C LEU A 164 11.92 -10.17 13.01
N ILE A 165 10.58 -10.13 13.03
CA ILE A 165 9.76 -11.09 13.78
C ILE A 165 10.06 -12.54 13.36
N GLU A 166 10.21 -12.80 12.06
CA GLU A 166 10.56 -14.13 11.53
C GLU A 166 11.95 -14.61 11.99
N GLN A 167 12.89 -13.70 12.26
CA GLN A 167 14.21 -14.00 12.84
C GLN A 167 14.14 -14.15 14.37
N MET A 168 13.35 -13.31 15.04
CA MET A 168 13.17 -13.34 16.50
C MET A 168 12.47 -14.63 16.97
N GLU A 169 11.53 -15.18 16.18
CA GLU A 169 10.93 -16.50 16.43
C GLU A 169 11.97 -17.64 16.41
N GLN A 170 13.03 -17.51 15.60
CA GLN A 170 14.12 -18.48 15.50
C GLN A 170 15.19 -18.29 16.59
N TRP A 171 15.56 -17.04 16.89
CA TRP A 171 16.67 -16.71 17.80
C TRP A 171 16.27 -16.65 19.27
N LYS A 172 14.99 -16.34 19.55
CA LYS A 172 14.37 -16.28 20.87
C LYS A 172 15.23 -15.64 21.99
N PRO A 173 15.75 -14.43 21.82
CA PRO A 173 16.69 -13.81 22.77
C PRO A 173 16.12 -13.56 24.17
N TRP A 174 14.81 -13.74 24.37
CA TRP A 174 14.14 -13.66 25.68
C TRP A 174 14.27 -14.93 26.53
N GLU A 175 14.69 -16.07 25.98
CA GLU A 175 14.91 -17.31 26.76
C GLU A 175 16.12 -17.21 27.72
N GLY A 176 16.93 -16.15 27.60
CA GLY A 176 17.91 -15.74 28.61
C GLY A 176 19.27 -16.45 28.52
N GLN A 177 20.18 -16.07 29.43
CA GLN A 177 21.47 -16.74 29.64
C GLN A 177 21.82 -16.68 31.14
N ASP A 178 21.49 -17.74 31.87
CA ASP A 178 21.53 -17.84 33.34
C ASP A 178 22.88 -17.53 34.01
N ASN A 179 23.97 -17.46 33.23
CA ASN A 179 25.34 -17.31 33.72
C ASN A 179 26.15 -16.23 32.96
N ARG A 180 25.51 -15.14 32.50
CA ARG A 180 26.20 -13.93 32.00
C ARG A 180 25.98 -12.74 32.91
N THR A 181 26.99 -12.42 33.72
CA THR A 181 27.07 -11.11 34.41
C THR A 181 27.52 -10.04 33.42
N ILE A 182 26.77 -8.94 33.31
CA ILE A 182 27.16 -7.76 32.53
C ILE A 182 27.83 -6.76 33.47
N PRO A 183 29.13 -6.44 33.30
CA PRO A 183 29.81 -5.46 34.14
C PRO A 183 29.34 -4.04 33.78
N LEU A 184 28.58 -3.41 34.68
CA LEU A 184 28.19 -2.01 34.55
C LEU A 184 29.32 -1.10 35.06
N HIS A 185 30.16 -0.62 34.14
CA HIS A 185 31.12 0.43 34.44
C HIS A 185 30.39 1.78 34.53
N VAL A 186 30.03 2.17 35.75
CA VAL A 186 29.66 3.56 36.04
C VAL A 186 30.91 4.42 35.83
N ILE A 187 30.75 5.53 35.13
CA ILE A 187 31.78 6.56 34.98
C ILE A 187 31.36 7.71 35.90
N ASP A 188 32.20 7.98 36.90
CA ASP A 188 32.05 9.10 37.85
C ASP A 188 32.51 10.45 37.25
#